data_AF-A0A7X7QMD3-F1
#
_entry.id   AF-A0A7X7QMD3-F1
#
_cell.length_a   1.000
_cell.length_b   1.000
_cell.length_c   1.000
_cell.angle_alpha   90.00
_cell.angle_beta   90.00
_cell.angle_gamma   90.00
#
_symmetry.space_group_name_H-M   'P 1'
#
loop_
_entity.id
_entity.type
_entity.pdbx_description
1 polymer ?
#
loop_
_entity_poly.entity_id
_entity_poly.type
_entity_poly.pdbx_seq_one_letter_code
_entity_poly.pdbx_strand_id
1 'polypeptide(L)'
;MSTDPAVLTVRPGPRPRTVLDEHGRLLAVPADWDLLAPGDAGLTRRVKAAGAYWLVEVAHGRRRFSQGLWAPSATIAEARAGLERERSLPEYHDRRRADQRRREQQQGLYVAQFREAVLARLRFAACHGDTARRLAEAVAAQATPVGSGTVARTARLDLEDKAELALMAWMRHQTSDYDRRHIARIKGERREVRREIAQASRRILEPYRQGARVDAATCPLQQALRRLENTAGTGPSAAEGGRADRGRAGKGAARPGASAPPGASAAKGAWQDAFEGFLEA
;
A
#
# COMPACT_ATOMS: atom_id res chain seq x y z
N MET A 1 16.52 48.07 3.93
CA MET A 1 16.95 47.12 4.97
C MET A 1 16.50 45.75 4.52
N SER A 2 17.47 44.93 4.12
CA SER A 2 17.27 43.63 3.49
C SER A 2 16.76 42.65 4.54
N THR A 3 15.47 42.32 4.52
CA THR A 3 14.92 41.29 5.38
C THR A 3 15.44 39.95 4.87
N ASP A 4 16.30 39.33 5.67
CA ASP A 4 16.91 38.03 5.43
C ASP A 4 15.88 36.98 4.96
N PRO A 5 16.28 36.02 4.11
CA PRO A 5 15.38 35.12 3.42
C PRO A 5 15.02 33.96 4.34
N ALA A 6 14.27 34.26 5.39
CA ALA A 6 13.91 33.29 6.41
C ALA A 6 13.06 32.18 5.80
N VAL A 7 13.44 30.95 6.07
CA VAL A 7 12.60 29.78 5.83
C VAL A 7 11.28 29.96 6.58
N LEU A 8 10.16 30.05 5.87
CA LEU A 8 8.84 30.25 6.47
C LEU A 8 7.90 29.09 6.17
N THR A 9 6.97 28.84 7.09
CA THR A 9 5.77 28.04 6.79
C THR A 9 4.60 29.00 6.63
N VAL A 10 3.92 28.92 5.49
CA VAL A 10 2.88 29.86 5.09
C VAL A 10 1.66 29.13 4.56
N ARG A 11 0.52 29.82 4.51
CA ARG A 11 -0.73 29.32 3.90
C ARG A 11 -0.97 30.07 2.58
N PRO A 12 -1.71 29.47 1.62
CA PRO A 12 -2.12 30.19 0.41
C PRO A 12 -2.91 31.45 0.76
N GLY A 13 -2.54 32.58 0.17
CA GLY A 13 -3.29 33.83 0.29
C GLY A 13 -4.48 33.88 -0.68
N PRO A 14 -5.38 34.87 -0.51
CA PRO A 14 -6.59 35.00 -1.33
C PRO A 14 -6.33 35.47 -2.76
N ARG A 15 -5.14 36.02 -3.04
CA ARG A 15 -4.74 36.52 -4.37
C ARG A 15 -3.56 35.73 -4.93
N PRO A 16 -3.40 35.66 -6.27
CA PRO A 16 -2.20 35.06 -6.86
C PRO A 16 -0.92 35.65 -6.27
N ARG A 17 0.08 34.80 -6.03
CA ARG A 17 1.39 35.19 -5.47
C ARG A 17 1.32 35.94 -4.13
N THR A 18 0.31 35.64 -3.32
CA THR A 18 0.23 36.07 -1.93
C THR A 18 0.15 34.87 -1.00
N VAL A 19 0.71 35.01 0.20
CA VAL A 19 0.69 33.98 1.24
C VAL A 19 0.32 34.61 2.58
N LEU A 20 -0.21 33.80 3.50
CA LEU A 20 -0.50 34.20 4.88
C LEU A 20 0.55 33.55 5.78
N ASP A 21 1.21 34.34 6.63
CA ASP A 21 2.12 33.81 7.64
C ASP A 21 1.35 33.16 8.81
N GLU A 22 2.08 32.67 9.81
CA GLU A 22 1.51 32.04 11.01
C GLU A 22 0.64 32.99 11.85
N HIS A 23 0.86 34.31 11.73
CA HIS A 23 0.10 35.37 12.40
C HIS A 23 -1.08 35.86 11.55
N GLY A 24 -1.33 35.26 10.39
CA GLY A 24 -2.38 35.68 9.47
C GLY A 24 -2.07 36.97 8.71
N ARG A 25 -0.81 37.44 8.72
CA ARG A 25 -0.39 38.61 7.95
C ARG A 25 -0.21 38.23 6.49
N LEU A 26 -0.73 39.07 5.61
CA LEU A 26 -0.60 38.90 4.16
C LEU A 26 0.80 39.32 3.71
N LEU A 27 1.55 38.38 3.15
CA LEU A 27 2.85 38.59 2.54
C LEU A 27 2.74 38.46 1.02
N ALA A 28 3.37 39.38 0.29
CA ALA A 28 3.56 39.24 -1.14
C ALA A 28 4.77 38.34 -1.39
N VAL A 29 4.63 37.37 -2.30
CA VAL A 29 5.76 36.54 -2.74
C VAL A 29 6.72 37.42 -3.56
N PRO A 30 8.05 37.38 -3.29
CA PRO A 30 9.02 38.13 -4.07
C PRO A 30 8.88 37.86 -5.57
N ALA A 31 9.11 38.88 -6.40
CA ALA A 31 8.85 38.80 -7.84
C ALA A 31 9.74 37.75 -8.54
N ASP A 32 10.94 37.53 -8.00
CA ASP A 32 11.95 36.58 -8.47
C ASP A 32 11.74 35.15 -7.96
N TRP A 33 10.66 34.87 -7.23
CA TRP A 33 10.36 33.53 -6.69
C TRP A 33 9.32 32.78 -7.53
N ASP A 34 9.46 31.47 -7.61
CA ASP A 34 8.51 30.58 -8.29
C ASP A 34 7.99 29.51 -7.35
N LEU A 35 6.79 29.00 -7.65
CA LEU A 35 6.16 27.93 -6.88
C LEU A 35 6.64 26.59 -7.42
N LEU A 36 7.47 25.90 -6.65
CA LEU A 36 7.75 24.50 -6.88
C LEU A 36 6.59 23.66 -6.34
N ALA A 37 5.80 23.12 -7.27
CA ALA A 37 4.71 22.19 -6.98
C ALA A 37 5.22 20.90 -6.27
N PRO A 38 4.38 20.27 -5.43
CA PRO A 38 4.73 19.01 -4.78
C PRO A 38 4.85 17.88 -5.82
N GLY A 39 5.76 16.93 -5.60
CA GLY A 39 5.87 15.70 -6.41
C GLY A 39 7.28 15.13 -6.50
N ASP A 40 8.26 15.95 -6.91
CA ASP A 40 9.65 15.51 -7.03
C ASP A 40 10.43 15.77 -5.74
N ALA A 41 10.44 14.77 -4.85
CA ALA A 41 11.17 14.85 -3.59
C ALA A 41 12.69 15.05 -3.75
N GLY A 42 13.27 14.68 -4.91
CA GLY A 42 14.68 14.97 -5.21
C GLY A 42 14.90 16.46 -5.45
N LEU A 43 14.03 17.07 -6.27
CA LEU A 43 14.07 18.51 -6.56
C LEU A 43 13.76 19.35 -5.31
N THR A 44 12.71 19.00 -4.57
CA THR A 44 12.35 19.70 -3.32
C THR A 44 13.50 19.68 -2.29
N ARG A 45 14.20 18.55 -2.11
CA ARG A 45 15.34 18.47 -1.18
C ARG A 45 16.49 19.37 -1.59
N ARG A 46 16.80 19.45 -2.89
CA ARG A 46 17.86 20.34 -3.40
C ARG A 46 17.53 21.82 -3.21
N VAL A 47 16.30 22.21 -3.52
CA VAL A 47 15.86 23.61 -3.31
C VAL A 47 15.89 23.98 -1.83
N LYS A 48 15.44 23.08 -0.93
CA LYS A 48 15.54 23.30 0.52
C LYS A 48 16.99 23.40 1.01
N ALA A 49 17.90 22.60 0.45
CA ALA A 49 19.33 22.65 0.80
C ALA A 49 20.03 23.92 0.29
N ALA A 50 19.52 24.53 -0.77
CA ALA A 50 20.08 25.75 -1.36
C ALA A 50 19.70 27.04 -0.60
N GLY A 51 18.85 26.97 0.43
CA GLY A 51 18.62 28.07 1.37
C GLY A 51 17.17 28.54 1.42
N ALA A 52 16.91 29.73 0.88
CA ALA A 52 15.65 30.46 1.01
C ALA A 52 14.43 29.73 0.44
N TYR A 53 13.42 29.43 1.27
CA TYR A 53 12.13 28.93 0.78
C TYR A 53 10.97 29.23 1.73
N TRP A 54 9.76 29.36 1.19
CA TRP A 54 8.51 29.37 1.96
C TRP A 54 7.70 28.11 1.67
N LEU A 55 7.53 27.26 2.68
CA LEU A 55 6.72 26.04 2.58
C LEU A 55 5.24 26.39 2.68
N VAL A 56 4.46 26.04 1.65
CA VAL A 56 3.02 26.27 1.64
C VAL A 56 2.31 25.06 2.25
N GLU A 57 1.62 25.24 3.37
CA GLU A 57 0.86 24.19 4.04
C GLU A 57 -0.62 24.56 4.21
N VAL A 58 -1.49 23.55 4.14
CA VAL A 58 -2.93 23.66 4.41
C VAL A 58 -3.33 22.58 5.41
N ALA A 59 -4.06 22.96 6.44
CA ALA A 59 -4.66 22.01 7.37
C ALA A 59 -5.91 21.38 6.74
N HIS A 60 -6.01 20.06 6.82
CA HIS A 60 -7.20 19.29 6.43
C HIS A 60 -7.49 18.26 7.53
N GLY A 61 -8.49 18.56 8.36
CA GLY A 61 -8.75 17.86 9.61
C GLY A 61 -7.55 17.97 10.57
N ARG A 62 -7.09 16.83 11.11
CA ARG A 62 -5.92 16.76 12.01
C ARG A 62 -4.57 16.74 11.28
N ARG A 63 -4.55 16.73 9.93
CA ARG A 63 -3.32 16.58 9.14
C ARG A 63 -2.99 17.87 8.41
N ARG A 64 -1.70 18.13 8.20
CA ARG A 64 -1.19 19.21 7.34
C ARG A 64 -0.74 18.65 6.01
N PHE A 65 -1.08 19.33 4.93
CA PHE A 65 -0.73 18.96 3.56
C PHE A 65 0.10 20.08 2.95
N SER A 66 1.24 19.72 2.36
CA SER A 66 2.05 20.67 1.60
C SER A 66 1.43 20.89 0.22
N GLN A 67 1.29 22.15 -0.17
CA GLN A 67 0.86 22.61 -1.50
C GLN A 67 2.04 23.03 -2.39
N GLY A 68 3.28 22.75 -1.96
CA GLY A 68 4.51 23.15 -2.64
C GLY A 68 5.36 24.09 -1.80
N LEU A 69 6.39 24.65 -2.42
CA LEU A 69 7.26 25.65 -1.81
C LEU A 69 7.52 26.80 -2.77
N TRP A 70 7.51 28.02 -2.26
CA TRP A 70 8.06 29.16 -2.98
C TRP A 70 9.56 29.24 -2.71
N ALA A 71 10.36 29.47 -3.74
CA ALA A 71 11.80 29.69 -3.62
C ALA A 71 12.29 30.55 -4.80
N PRO A 72 13.49 31.14 -4.72
CA PRO A 72 14.05 31.88 -5.84
C PRO A 72 14.01 31.06 -7.13
N SER A 73 13.53 31.67 -8.21
CA SER A 73 13.32 31.00 -9.51
C SER A 73 14.64 30.47 -10.07
N ALA A 74 15.74 31.21 -9.87
CA ALA A 74 17.09 30.78 -10.21
C ALA A 74 17.48 29.48 -9.48
N THR A 75 17.26 29.40 -8.16
CA THR A 75 17.53 28.20 -7.37
C THR A 75 16.71 27.00 -7.85
N ILE A 76 15.43 27.19 -8.17
CA ILE A 76 14.58 26.11 -8.71
C ILE A 76 15.11 25.65 -10.08
N ALA A 77 15.48 26.58 -10.96
CA ALA A 77 15.99 26.29 -12.29
C ALA A 77 17.33 25.54 -12.23
N GLU A 78 18.28 25.99 -11.41
CA GLU A 78 19.57 25.34 -11.20
C GLU A 78 19.41 23.93 -10.62
N ALA A 79 18.57 23.77 -9.59
CA ALA A 79 18.30 22.48 -8.98
C ALA A 79 17.64 21.49 -9.97
N ARG A 80 16.76 21.99 -10.84
CA ARG A 80 16.12 21.21 -11.90
C ARG A 80 17.13 20.78 -12.96
N ALA A 81 17.93 21.71 -13.47
CA ALA A 81 18.95 21.42 -14.47
C ALA A 81 20.02 20.45 -13.94
N GLY A 82 20.45 20.62 -12.69
CA GLY A 82 21.36 19.69 -12.01
C GLY A 82 20.78 18.28 -11.88
N LEU A 83 19.52 18.15 -11.49
CA LEU A 83 18.84 16.87 -11.38
C LEU A 83 18.62 16.19 -12.74
N GLU A 84 18.28 16.97 -13.77
CA GLU A 84 18.09 16.43 -15.11
C GLU A 84 19.41 15.90 -15.69
N ARG A 85 20.51 16.64 -15.49
CA ARG A 85 21.85 16.15 -15.84
C ARG A 85 22.17 14.83 -15.14
N GLU A 86 21.95 14.73 -13.83
CA GLU A 86 22.16 13.47 -13.11
C GLU A 86 21.30 12.34 -13.69
N ARG A 87 20.01 12.61 -13.96
CA ARG A 87 19.07 11.61 -14.50
C ARG A 87 19.44 11.15 -15.90
N SER A 88 20.04 12.01 -16.71
CA SER A 88 20.48 11.66 -18.07
C SER A 88 21.68 10.72 -18.11
N LEU A 89 22.41 10.56 -17.00
CA LEU A 89 23.59 9.70 -16.94
C LEU A 89 23.19 8.21 -17.00
N PRO A 90 23.84 7.38 -17.84
CA PRO A 90 23.62 5.94 -17.87
C PRO A 90 23.79 5.30 -16.48
N GLU A 91 24.81 5.71 -15.73
CA GLU A 91 25.10 5.24 -14.37
C GLU A 91 23.93 5.44 -13.41
N TYR A 92 23.17 6.55 -13.54
CA TYR A 92 21.99 6.79 -12.73
C TYR A 92 20.92 5.73 -12.99
N HIS A 93 20.63 5.44 -14.26
CA HIS A 93 19.66 4.43 -14.65
C HIS A 93 20.11 3.02 -14.23
N ASP A 94 21.39 2.72 -14.39
CA ASP A 94 21.97 1.42 -14.02
C ASP A 94 21.86 1.18 -12.52
N ARG A 95 22.22 2.18 -11.71
CA ARG A 95 22.04 2.17 -10.25
C ARG A 95 20.58 1.99 -9.86
N ARG A 96 19.65 2.69 -10.52
CA ARG A 96 18.20 2.54 -10.26
C ARG A 96 17.68 1.15 -10.58
N ARG A 97 18.10 0.56 -11.71
CA ARG A 97 17.75 -0.83 -12.05
C ARG A 97 18.35 -1.82 -11.08
N ALA A 98 19.60 -1.62 -10.66
CA ALA A 98 20.24 -2.44 -9.64
C ALA A 98 19.51 -2.37 -8.30
N ASP A 99 19.19 -1.17 -7.81
CA ASP A 99 18.42 -0.96 -6.58
C ASP A 99 17.05 -1.63 -6.65
N GLN A 100 16.35 -1.51 -7.79
CA GLN A 100 15.06 -2.16 -8.01
C GLN A 100 15.19 -3.68 -7.91
N ARG A 101 16.15 -4.28 -8.63
CA ARG A 101 16.43 -5.72 -8.57
C ARG A 101 16.74 -6.18 -7.15
N ARG A 102 17.57 -5.45 -6.39
CA ARG A 102 17.86 -5.79 -4.99
C ARG A 102 16.60 -5.79 -4.13
N ARG A 103 15.71 -4.81 -4.30
CA ARG A 103 14.45 -4.74 -3.55
C ARG A 103 13.49 -5.86 -3.92
N GLU A 104 13.40 -6.20 -5.20
CA GLU A 104 12.59 -7.33 -5.67
C GLU A 104 13.10 -8.66 -5.10
N GLN A 105 14.43 -8.86 -5.08
CA GLN A 105 15.05 -10.03 -4.46
C GLN A 105 14.76 -10.09 -2.96
N GLN A 106 14.97 -8.99 -2.23
CA GLN A 106 14.67 -8.90 -0.80
C GLN A 106 13.19 -9.14 -0.52
N GLN A 107 12.30 -8.61 -1.35
CA GLN A 107 10.86 -8.86 -1.25
C GLN A 107 10.56 -10.34 -1.49
N GLY A 108 11.15 -10.97 -2.51
CA GLY A 108 10.98 -12.41 -2.79
C GLY A 108 11.42 -13.28 -1.61
N LEU A 109 12.59 -13.01 -1.03
CA LEU A 109 13.09 -13.70 0.17
C LEU A 109 12.14 -13.53 1.35
N TYR A 110 11.68 -12.31 1.60
CA TYR A 110 10.73 -12.03 2.67
C TYR A 110 9.39 -12.76 2.47
N VAL A 111 8.85 -12.78 1.25
CA VAL A 111 7.61 -13.51 0.92
C VAL A 111 7.78 -15.01 1.18
N ALA A 112 8.91 -15.58 0.75
CA ALA A 112 9.21 -16.98 1.00
C ALA A 112 9.31 -17.29 2.50
N GLN A 113 10.08 -16.50 3.26
CA GLN A 113 10.19 -16.66 4.72
C GLN A 113 8.84 -16.52 5.42
N PHE A 114 8.02 -15.55 5.01
CA PHE A 114 6.68 -15.35 5.55
C PHE A 114 5.77 -16.54 5.28
N ARG A 115 5.78 -17.08 4.05
CA ARG A 115 5.04 -18.29 3.69
C ARG A 115 5.47 -19.49 4.54
N GLU A 116 6.78 -19.69 4.72
CA GLU A 116 7.30 -20.78 5.57
C GLU A 116 6.87 -20.60 7.04
N ALA A 117 6.87 -19.38 7.56
CA ALA A 117 6.36 -19.11 8.91
C ALA A 117 4.86 -19.44 9.04
N VAL A 118 4.05 -19.13 8.02
CA VAL A 118 2.63 -19.53 7.98
C VAL A 118 2.49 -21.05 7.94
N LEU A 119 3.27 -21.74 7.09
CA LEU A 119 3.29 -23.20 7.01
C LEU A 119 3.63 -23.85 8.35
N ALA A 120 4.69 -23.38 9.00
CA ALA A 120 5.11 -23.83 10.32
C ALA A 120 4.00 -23.61 11.36
N ARG A 121 3.29 -22.47 11.31
CA ARG A 121 2.20 -22.14 12.22
C ARG A 121 0.96 -23.03 12.03
N LEU A 122 0.68 -23.49 10.80
CA LEU A 122 -0.48 -24.32 10.49
C LEU A 122 -0.42 -25.67 11.23
N ARG A 123 0.77 -26.29 11.28
CA ARG A 123 1.01 -27.60 11.93
C ARG A 123 0.06 -28.70 11.45
N PHE A 124 -0.26 -28.72 10.16
CA PHE A 124 -1.12 -29.74 9.58
C PHE A 124 -0.42 -31.11 9.58
N ALA A 125 -1.19 -32.18 9.72
CA ALA A 125 -0.69 -33.53 9.53
C ALA A 125 -0.19 -33.71 8.09
N ALA A 126 0.78 -34.61 7.89
CA ALA A 126 1.43 -34.81 6.59
C ALA A 126 0.45 -35.10 5.44
N CYS A 127 -0.65 -35.82 5.72
CA CYS A 127 -1.70 -36.11 4.74
C CYS A 127 -2.42 -34.85 4.20
N HIS A 128 -2.33 -33.72 4.91
CA HIS A 128 -2.92 -32.43 4.52
C HIS A 128 -1.86 -31.42 4.05
N GLY A 129 -0.64 -31.86 3.76
CA GLY A 129 0.47 -30.99 3.35
C GLY A 129 0.15 -30.09 2.16
N ASP A 130 -0.57 -30.61 1.17
CA ASP A 130 -0.99 -29.85 -0.02
C ASP A 130 -1.95 -28.72 0.32
N THR A 131 -2.90 -28.98 1.24
CA THR A 131 -3.83 -27.95 1.73
C THR A 131 -3.05 -26.88 2.52
N ALA A 132 -2.08 -27.28 3.34
CA ALA A 132 -1.25 -26.35 4.10
C ALA A 132 -0.48 -25.40 3.16
N ARG A 133 0.15 -25.94 2.11
CA ARG A 133 0.88 -25.15 1.09
C ARG A 133 -0.03 -24.16 0.39
N ARG A 134 -1.19 -24.60 -0.10
CA ARG A 134 -2.18 -23.74 -0.77
C ARG A 134 -2.66 -22.60 0.15
N LEU A 135 -2.95 -22.92 1.42
CA LEU A 135 -3.36 -21.92 2.40
C LEU A 135 -2.24 -20.92 2.71
N ALA A 136 -1.02 -21.38 2.92
CA ALA A 136 0.12 -20.50 3.20
C ALA A 136 0.44 -19.58 2.01
N GLU A 137 0.34 -20.08 0.78
CA GLU A 137 0.47 -19.28 -0.44
C GLU A 137 -0.61 -18.20 -0.52
N ALA A 138 -1.88 -18.56 -0.28
CA ALA A 138 -2.98 -17.61 -0.29
C ALA A 138 -2.82 -16.51 0.77
N VAL A 139 -2.39 -16.87 1.98
CA VAL A 139 -2.12 -15.92 3.07
C VAL A 139 -0.96 -14.99 2.69
N ALA A 140 0.16 -15.53 2.20
CA ALA A 140 1.33 -14.75 1.81
C ALA A 140 1.02 -13.78 0.64
N ALA A 141 0.28 -14.24 -0.37
CA ALA A 141 -0.13 -13.44 -1.51
C ALA A 141 -1.00 -12.24 -1.11
N GLN A 142 -1.88 -12.41 -0.11
CA GLN A 142 -2.73 -11.33 0.39
C GLN A 142 -1.97 -10.38 1.34
N ALA A 143 -1.09 -10.91 2.18
CA ALA A 143 -0.50 -10.13 3.28
C ALA A 143 0.75 -9.33 2.88
N THR A 144 1.64 -9.91 2.08
CA THR A 144 2.99 -9.36 1.82
C THR A 144 3.11 -8.19 0.82
N PRO A 145 2.15 -7.90 -0.09
CA PRO A 145 2.26 -6.77 -1.01
C PRO A 145 2.41 -5.43 -0.30
N VAL A 146 3.15 -4.50 -0.91
CA VAL A 146 3.32 -3.13 -0.37
C VAL A 146 1.97 -2.41 -0.40
N GLY A 147 1.57 -1.86 0.75
CA GLY A 147 0.30 -1.13 0.87
C GLY A 147 -0.94 -2.02 1.01
N SER A 148 -0.78 -3.32 1.25
CA SER A 148 -1.89 -4.27 1.52
C SER A 148 -2.74 -3.91 2.75
N GLY A 149 -2.20 -3.06 3.62
CA GLY A 149 -2.81 -2.71 4.90
C GLY A 149 -2.60 -3.76 5.98
N THR A 150 -1.97 -4.91 5.71
CA THR A 150 -1.84 -5.99 6.69
C THR A 150 -0.66 -5.82 7.65
N VAL A 151 -0.61 -6.68 8.67
CA VAL A 151 0.44 -6.69 9.69
C VAL A 151 1.78 -7.22 9.21
N ALA A 152 1.87 -7.83 8.02
CA ALA A 152 3.08 -8.52 7.55
C ALA A 152 4.35 -7.64 7.66
N ARG A 153 4.23 -6.35 7.35
CA ARG A 153 5.37 -5.41 7.38
C ARG A 153 5.53 -4.60 8.67
N THR A 154 4.79 -4.92 9.73
CA THR A 154 4.90 -4.18 11.01
C THR A 154 6.27 -4.41 11.65
N ALA A 155 6.88 -3.37 12.22
CA ALA A 155 8.15 -3.51 12.94
C ALA A 155 7.96 -4.02 14.38
N ARG A 156 6.73 -4.03 14.89
CA ARG A 156 6.40 -4.32 16.30
C ARG A 156 6.25 -5.80 16.63
N LEU A 157 6.20 -6.66 15.63
CA LEU A 157 5.99 -8.11 15.80
C LEU A 157 7.13 -8.87 15.14
N ASP A 158 7.45 -10.03 15.69
CA ASP A 158 8.30 -11.00 15.02
C ASP A 158 7.58 -11.64 13.81
N LEU A 159 8.29 -12.48 13.06
CA LEU A 159 7.76 -13.10 11.86
C LEU A 159 6.61 -14.09 12.14
N GLU A 160 6.67 -14.79 13.27
CA GLU A 160 5.73 -15.86 13.61
C GLU A 160 4.39 -15.29 14.04
N ASP A 161 4.40 -14.25 14.88
CA ASP A 161 3.22 -13.51 15.29
C ASP A 161 2.51 -12.88 14.08
N LYS A 162 3.29 -12.32 13.15
CA LYS A 162 2.73 -11.79 11.89
C LYS A 162 2.07 -12.88 11.06
N ALA A 163 2.68 -14.06 11.00
CA ALA A 163 2.13 -15.19 10.26
C ALA A 163 0.81 -15.68 10.88
N GLU A 164 0.72 -15.82 12.21
CA GLU A 164 -0.54 -16.18 12.88
C GLU A 164 -1.62 -15.13 12.66
N LEU A 165 -1.30 -13.85 12.85
CA LEU A 165 -2.26 -12.78 12.67
C LEU A 165 -2.76 -12.69 11.22
N ALA A 166 -1.88 -12.82 10.25
CA ALA A 166 -2.25 -12.83 8.84
C ALA A 166 -3.12 -14.05 8.50
N LEU A 167 -2.79 -15.23 9.05
CA LEU A 167 -3.59 -16.43 8.89
C LEU A 167 -5.00 -16.25 9.48
N MET A 168 -5.12 -15.78 10.72
CA MET A 168 -6.42 -15.54 11.36
C MET A 168 -7.24 -14.47 10.64
N ALA A 169 -6.57 -13.42 10.13
CA ALA A 169 -7.24 -12.41 9.33
C ALA A 169 -7.73 -12.97 8.00
N TRP A 170 -6.93 -13.78 7.31
CA TRP A 170 -7.33 -14.47 6.09
C TRP A 170 -8.53 -15.38 6.35
N MET A 171 -8.47 -16.21 7.40
CA MET A 171 -9.59 -17.09 7.79
C MET A 171 -10.86 -16.28 8.06
N ARG A 172 -10.76 -15.19 8.83
CA ARG A 172 -11.89 -14.30 9.11
C ARG A 172 -12.55 -13.78 7.83
N HIS A 173 -11.78 -13.35 6.84
CA HIS A 173 -12.35 -12.82 5.60
C HIS A 173 -12.87 -13.90 4.65
N GLN A 174 -12.30 -15.10 4.69
CA GLN A 174 -12.57 -16.13 3.67
C GLN A 174 -13.56 -17.22 4.12
N THR A 175 -13.64 -17.48 5.42
CA THR A 175 -14.44 -18.59 5.99
C THR A 175 -15.55 -18.11 6.92
N SER A 176 -15.79 -16.80 7.02
CA SER A 176 -16.88 -16.25 7.83
C SER A 176 -17.65 -15.15 7.08
N ASP A 177 -18.78 -14.74 7.65
CA ASP A 177 -19.61 -13.64 7.16
C ASP A 177 -19.17 -12.26 7.69
N TYR A 178 -17.98 -12.17 8.30
CA TYR A 178 -17.47 -10.98 8.99
C TYR A 178 -17.67 -9.67 8.23
N ASP A 179 -17.35 -9.65 6.92
CA ASP A 179 -17.41 -8.43 6.11
C ASP A 179 -18.85 -7.95 5.88
N ARG A 180 -19.84 -8.83 6.05
CA ARG A 180 -21.28 -8.53 5.90
C ARG A 180 -22.01 -8.41 7.23
N ARG A 181 -21.37 -8.80 8.33
CA ARG A 181 -21.98 -8.77 9.67
C ARG A 181 -22.07 -7.33 10.17
N HIS A 182 -23.27 -6.90 10.53
CA HIS A 182 -23.46 -5.63 11.21
C HIS A 182 -22.96 -5.75 12.66
N ILE A 183 -21.93 -4.99 13.02
CA ILE A 183 -21.41 -4.93 14.40
C ILE A 183 -21.81 -3.59 15.01
N ALA A 184 -22.52 -3.65 16.13
CA ALA A 184 -22.95 -2.46 16.85
C ALA A 184 -21.74 -1.60 17.28
N ARG A 185 -21.89 -0.28 17.28
CA ARG A 185 -20.84 0.67 17.69
C ARG A 185 -20.76 0.80 19.21
N ILE A 186 -20.77 -0.33 19.91
CA ILE A 186 -20.65 -0.43 21.36
C ILE A 186 -19.18 -0.73 21.68
N LYS A 187 -18.67 -0.14 22.76
CA LYS A 187 -17.28 -0.36 23.22
C LYS A 187 -17.08 -1.85 23.50
N GLY A 188 -16.10 -2.46 22.86
CA GLY A 188 -15.73 -3.88 23.06
C GLY A 188 -16.37 -4.85 22.07
N GLU A 189 -17.52 -4.55 21.48
CA GLU A 189 -18.29 -5.46 20.61
C GLU A 189 -17.45 -6.03 19.45
N ARG A 190 -16.72 -5.15 18.74
CA ARG A 190 -15.84 -5.58 17.64
C ARG A 190 -14.73 -6.52 18.11
N ARG A 191 -14.22 -6.34 19.32
CA ARG A 191 -13.17 -7.21 19.89
C ARG A 191 -13.76 -8.59 20.18
N GLU A 192 -14.97 -8.65 20.73
CA GLU A 192 -15.69 -9.90 21.00
C GLU A 192 -15.98 -10.69 19.73
N VAL A 193 -16.59 -10.07 18.72
CA VAL A 193 -16.87 -10.70 17.42
C VAL A 193 -15.59 -11.25 16.79
N ARG A 194 -14.47 -10.51 16.87
CA ARG A 194 -13.17 -10.99 16.35
C ARG A 194 -12.64 -12.20 17.14
N ARG A 195 -12.82 -12.23 18.47
CA ARG A 195 -12.45 -13.39 19.30
C ARG A 195 -13.26 -14.63 18.93
N GLU A 196 -14.57 -14.49 18.77
CA GLU A 196 -15.45 -15.59 18.35
C GLU A 196 -15.02 -16.16 16.99
N ILE A 197 -14.76 -15.30 16.01
CA ILE A 197 -14.35 -15.73 14.68
C ILE A 197 -12.96 -16.38 14.71
N ALA A 198 -12.03 -15.89 15.52
CA ALA A 198 -10.73 -16.52 15.69
C ALA A 198 -10.88 -17.94 16.28
N GLN A 199 -11.77 -18.13 17.27
CA GLN A 199 -12.08 -19.46 17.81
C GLN A 199 -12.72 -20.37 16.77
N ALA A 200 -13.70 -19.88 16.00
CA ALA A 200 -14.31 -20.64 14.91
C ALA A 200 -13.27 -21.03 13.84
N SER A 201 -12.38 -20.11 13.49
CA SER A 201 -11.28 -20.37 12.55
C SER A 201 -10.35 -21.47 13.05
N ARG A 202 -9.99 -21.45 14.34
CA ARG A 202 -9.18 -22.53 14.96
C ARG A 202 -9.89 -23.88 14.90
N ARG A 203 -11.20 -23.94 15.12
CA ARG A 203 -12.00 -25.18 14.99
C ARG A 203 -12.00 -25.71 13.55
N ILE A 204 -12.02 -24.84 12.54
CA ILE A 204 -11.92 -25.26 11.12
C ILE A 204 -10.55 -25.89 10.83
N LEU A 205 -9.47 -25.38 11.44
CA LEU A 205 -8.10 -25.86 11.21
C LEU A 205 -7.76 -27.15 11.96
N GLU A 206 -8.45 -27.42 13.07
CA GLU A 206 -8.10 -28.51 13.98
C GLU A 206 -8.15 -29.92 13.34
N PRO A 207 -9.18 -30.29 12.54
CA PRO A 207 -9.20 -31.58 11.84
C PRO A 207 -7.98 -31.82 10.95
N TYR A 208 -7.43 -30.75 10.34
CA TYR A 208 -6.24 -30.84 9.50
C TYR A 208 -4.98 -31.12 10.30
N ARG A 209 -4.88 -30.59 11.53
CA ARG A 209 -3.77 -30.85 12.45
C ARG A 209 -3.78 -32.29 12.97
N GLN A 210 -4.98 -32.83 13.18
CA GLN A 210 -5.18 -34.20 13.66
C GLN A 210 -5.08 -35.26 12.55
N GLY A 211 -4.99 -34.85 11.28
CA GLY A 211 -4.97 -35.77 10.15
C GLY A 211 -6.32 -36.43 9.87
N ALA A 212 -7.41 -35.86 10.41
CA ALA A 212 -8.76 -36.36 10.19
C ALA A 212 -9.19 -36.16 8.73
N ARG A 213 -10.12 -37.00 8.26
CA ARG A 213 -10.72 -36.83 6.94
C ARG A 213 -11.64 -35.61 6.96
N VAL A 214 -11.39 -34.66 6.06
CA VAL A 214 -12.22 -33.46 5.91
C VAL A 214 -13.05 -33.59 4.64
N ASP A 215 -14.36 -33.41 4.76
CA ASP A 215 -15.24 -33.31 3.59
C ASP A 215 -14.99 -31.99 2.87
N ALA A 216 -14.40 -32.10 1.69
CA ALA A 216 -14.05 -30.94 0.90
C ALA A 216 -15.30 -30.19 0.42
N ALA A 217 -16.47 -30.82 0.26
CA ALA A 217 -17.67 -30.16 -0.25
C ALA A 217 -18.25 -29.17 0.76
N THR A 218 -18.26 -29.52 2.05
CA THR A 218 -18.87 -28.73 3.13
C THR A 218 -17.88 -27.84 3.88
N CYS A 219 -16.57 -28.15 3.85
CA CYS A 219 -15.57 -27.38 4.57
C CYS A 219 -15.40 -25.94 4.02
N PRO A 220 -15.63 -24.88 4.83
CA PRO A 220 -15.50 -23.50 4.38
C PRO A 220 -14.09 -23.15 3.87
N LEU A 221 -13.05 -23.72 4.48
CA LEU A 221 -11.66 -23.52 4.04
C LEU A 221 -11.43 -24.09 2.63
N GLN A 222 -11.90 -25.31 2.36
CA GLN A 222 -11.73 -25.93 1.03
C GLN A 222 -12.52 -25.19 -0.04
N GLN A 223 -13.74 -24.73 0.30
CA GLN A 223 -14.52 -23.88 -0.59
C GLN A 223 -13.79 -22.57 -0.90
N ALA A 224 -13.21 -21.91 0.10
CA ALA A 224 -12.45 -20.69 -0.09
C ALA A 224 -11.21 -20.88 -0.98
N LEU A 225 -10.43 -21.95 -0.76
CA LEU A 225 -9.26 -22.26 -1.58
C LEU A 225 -9.65 -22.56 -3.04
N ARG A 226 -10.73 -23.32 -3.27
CA ARG A 226 -11.24 -23.57 -4.64
C ARG A 226 -11.72 -22.29 -5.34
N ARG A 227 -12.36 -21.36 -4.61
CA ARG A 227 -12.77 -20.06 -5.19
C ARG A 227 -11.55 -19.29 -5.70
N LEU A 228 -10.46 -19.28 -4.93
CA LEU A 228 -9.22 -18.60 -5.31
C LEU A 228 -8.58 -19.22 -6.55
N GLU A 229 -8.57 -20.55 -6.65
CA GLU A 229 -8.08 -21.26 -7.83
C GLU A 229 -8.90 -20.94 -9.07
N ASN A 230 -10.23 -20.92 -8.95
CA ASN A 230 -11.10 -20.58 -10.07
C ASN A 230 -10.87 -19.13 -10.54
N THR A 231 -10.62 -18.19 -9.63
CA THR A 231 -10.27 -16.81 -10.00
C THR A 231 -8.87 -16.71 -10.63
N ALA A 232 -7.92 -17.54 -10.23
CA ALA A 232 -6.59 -17.57 -10.82
C ALA A 232 -6.57 -18.25 -12.19
N GLY A 233 -7.40 -19.29 -12.39
CA GLY A 233 -7.56 -20.00 -13.65
C GLY A 233 -8.39 -19.25 -14.70
N THR A 234 -9.19 -18.26 -14.28
CA THR A 234 -9.94 -17.36 -15.18
C THR A 234 -9.14 -16.08 -15.48
N GLY A 235 -7.83 -16.22 -15.75
CA GLY A 235 -7.12 -15.24 -16.57
C GLY A 235 -7.71 -15.24 -17.99
N PRO A 236 -7.57 -14.16 -18.79
CA PRO A 236 -8.36 -14.00 -20.01
C PRO A 236 -8.08 -15.14 -20.98
N SER A 237 -9.02 -16.10 -21.04
CA SER A 237 -9.06 -17.15 -22.04
C SER A 237 -9.32 -16.48 -23.37
N ALA A 238 -8.27 -16.36 -24.18
CA ALA A 238 -8.39 -16.06 -25.59
C ALA A 238 -8.93 -17.32 -26.29
N ALA A 239 -10.23 -17.34 -26.53
CA ALA A 239 -10.92 -18.18 -27.50
C ALA A 239 -12.32 -17.57 -27.71
N GLU A 240 -12.93 -17.44 -28.89
CA GLU A 240 -12.57 -17.50 -30.31
C GLU A 240 -13.91 -17.18 -31.03
N GLY A 241 -13.89 -16.64 -32.25
CA GLY A 241 -15.14 -16.53 -33.05
C GLY A 241 -15.20 -15.31 -33.97
N GLY A 242 -14.50 -15.37 -35.10
CA GLY A 242 -14.42 -14.27 -36.07
C GLY A 242 -15.72 -13.96 -36.83
N ARG A 243 -15.78 -12.72 -37.31
CA ARG A 243 -16.39 -12.41 -38.60
C ARG A 243 -15.65 -11.24 -39.23
N ALA A 244 -15.33 -11.41 -40.52
CA ALA A 244 -14.50 -10.52 -41.30
C ALA A 244 -15.21 -9.22 -41.73
N ASP A 245 -14.35 -8.24 -42.03
CA ASP A 245 -14.43 -7.32 -43.18
C ASP A 245 -15.00 -5.88 -42.97
N ARG A 246 -14.10 -4.88 -42.85
CA ARG A 246 -13.74 -3.85 -43.86
C ARG A 246 -13.20 -2.54 -43.25
N GLY A 247 -11.96 -2.21 -43.64
CA GLY A 247 -11.52 -0.89 -44.10
C GLY A 247 -11.49 0.31 -43.14
N ARG A 248 -10.28 0.83 -42.86
CA ARG A 248 -9.77 2.16 -43.29
C ARG A 248 -8.68 2.70 -42.36
N ALA A 249 -7.69 3.34 -42.98
CA ALA A 249 -6.43 3.83 -42.45
C ALA A 249 -6.53 5.01 -41.45
N GLY A 250 -5.50 5.16 -40.60
CA GLY A 250 -5.03 6.49 -40.17
C GLY A 250 -4.52 6.66 -38.73
N LYS A 251 -3.19 6.79 -38.61
CA LYS A 251 -2.39 7.59 -37.64
C LYS A 251 -2.39 7.22 -36.15
N GLY A 252 -1.16 7.05 -35.65
CA GLY A 252 -0.83 6.81 -34.24
C GLY A 252 -0.91 8.07 -33.37
N ALA A 253 -1.21 7.82 -32.09
CA ALA A 253 -0.92 8.70 -30.97
C ALA A 253 -0.78 7.84 -29.69
N ALA A 254 0.18 8.22 -28.86
CA ALA A 254 0.63 7.51 -27.67
C ALA A 254 -0.46 7.34 -26.60
N ARG A 255 -0.45 6.18 -25.93
CA ARG A 255 -1.29 5.85 -24.77
C ARG A 255 -0.72 6.46 -23.47
N PRO A 256 -1.52 7.15 -22.63
CA PRO A 256 -1.16 7.40 -21.24
C PRO A 256 -1.79 6.35 -20.30
N GLY A 257 -0.99 5.93 -19.30
CA GLY A 257 -1.42 5.62 -17.93
C GLY A 257 -2.43 4.49 -17.72
N ALA A 258 -1.93 3.30 -17.38
CA ALA A 258 -2.73 2.25 -16.76
C ALA A 258 -3.29 2.73 -15.40
N SER A 259 -4.61 2.90 -15.34
CA SER A 259 -5.38 3.14 -14.12
C SER A 259 -5.42 1.87 -13.25
N ALA A 260 -5.06 2.01 -11.97
CA ALA A 260 -5.24 0.97 -10.96
C ALA A 260 -6.75 0.66 -10.74
N PRO A 261 -7.14 -0.58 -10.44
CA PRO A 261 -8.53 -0.93 -10.21
C PRO A 261 -9.07 -0.27 -8.92
N PRO A 262 -10.34 0.19 -8.91
CA PRO A 262 -10.96 0.83 -7.75
C PRO A 262 -11.31 -0.23 -6.70
N GLY A 263 -10.70 -0.15 -5.52
CA GLY A 263 -11.02 -1.04 -4.39
C GLY A 263 -10.09 -0.94 -3.19
N ALA A 264 -8.88 -0.40 -3.35
CA ALA A 264 -7.86 -0.40 -2.30
C ALA A 264 -8.07 0.63 -1.16
N SER A 265 -9.05 1.53 -1.26
CA SER A 265 -9.21 2.65 -0.31
C SER A 265 -9.95 2.25 0.98
N ALA A 266 -10.97 1.39 0.89
CA ALA A 266 -11.78 0.98 2.05
C ALA A 266 -11.07 -0.02 2.97
N ALA A 267 -10.02 -0.70 2.49
CA ALA A 267 -9.30 -1.72 3.25
C ALA A 267 -8.32 -1.16 4.28
N LYS A 268 -7.77 0.05 4.11
CA LYS A 268 -6.70 0.60 4.98
C LYS A 268 -7.11 0.78 6.45
N GLY A 269 -8.37 1.10 6.73
CA GLY A 269 -8.84 1.34 8.11
C GLY A 269 -9.09 0.09 8.93
N ALA A 270 -9.36 -1.06 8.29
CA ALA A 270 -9.81 -2.27 8.99
C ALA A 270 -8.69 -3.06 9.70
N TRP A 271 -7.44 -2.86 9.30
CA TRP A 271 -6.30 -3.66 9.75
C TRP A 271 -5.56 -3.07 10.95
N GLN A 272 -5.49 -1.73 11.08
CA GLN A 272 -4.85 -1.09 12.24
C GLN A 272 -5.65 -1.33 13.54
N ASP A 273 -6.98 -1.34 13.47
CA ASP A 273 -7.83 -1.65 14.64
C ASP A 273 -7.72 -3.12 15.07
N ALA A 274 -7.25 -4.04 14.20
CA ALA A 274 -7.01 -5.45 14.53
C ALA A 274 -5.70 -5.66 15.28
N PHE A 275 -4.74 -4.75 15.07
CA PHE A 275 -3.42 -4.77 15.69
C PHE A 275 -3.46 -4.32 17.16
N GLU A 276 -4.23 -3.27 17.49
CA GLU A 276 -4.36 -2.78 18.87
C GLU A 276 -5.24 -3.68 19.76
N GLY A 277 -6.14 -4.48 19.19
CA GLY A 277 -6.97 -5.42 19.96
C GLY A 277 -6.29 -6.76 20.30
N PHE A 278 -5.16 -7.08 19.65
CA PHE A 278 -4.45 -8.35 19.83
C PHE A 278 -3.23 -8.23 20.75
N LEU A 279 -2.58 -7.06 20.82
CA LEU A 279 -1.42 -6.82 21.68
C LEU A 279 -1.77 -6.50 23.15
N GLU A 280 -3.05 -6.28 23.48
CA GLU A 280 -3.52 -6.01 24.84
C GLU A 280 -4.19 -7.23 25.51
N ALA A 281 -4.03 -8.43 24.95
CA ALA A 281 -4.50 -9.70 25.50
C ALA A 281 -3.31 -10.62 25.79
#